data_AF-S2XN07-F1
#
_entry.id   AF-S2XN07-F1
#
_cell.length_a   1.000
_cell.length_b   1.000
_cell.length_c   1.000
_cell.angle_alpha   90.00
_cell.angle_beta   90.00
_cell.angle_gamma   90.00
#
_symmetry.space_group_name_H-M   'P 1'
#
loop_
_entity.id
_entity.type
_entity.pdbx_description
1 polymer ?
#
loop_
_entity_poly.entity_id
_entity_poly.type
_entity_poly.pdbx_seq_one_letter_code
_entity_poly.pdbx_strand_id
1 'polypeptide(L)'
;MKVEKTSTKESVLFTKNRIFLTFTLFLLLGLPASFIPEETYLKWLLINFIIAVLLTVVNYMIWTKQKHDSKRYFSLHSFVMMLGLAFYATSPILRLIFPSMYFWILLGGLILYTVFLVSKYDAIAGGLLNPRKKGFKLLVFSFFAIVFVAGSSIWGYMLASDAAPVNEVAIIMFFLGLFLLMVAPSMLVTPERAEELKAPQHN
;
A
#
# COMPACT_ATOMS: atom_id res chain seq x y z
N MET A 1 -38.85 -15.95 4.06
CA MET A 1 -38.73 -14.69 4.81
C MET A 1 -37.24 -14.39 4.98
N LYS A 2 -36.68 -13.50 4.15
CA LYS A 2 -35.26 -13.14 4.18
C LYS A 2 -35.10 -12.18 5.35
N VAL A 3 -34.40 -12.59 6.42
CA VAL A 3 -34.10 -11.70 7.55
C VAL A 3 -33.11 -10.66 7.04
N GLU A 4 -33.61 -9.46 6.76
CA GLU A 4 -32.82 -8.30 6.42
C GLU A 4 -32.03 -7.93 7.68
N LYS A 5 -30.76 -8.36 7.74
CA LYS A 5 -29.83 -7.91 8.79
C LYS A 5 -29.57 -6.43 8.55
N THR A 6 -30.38 -5.58 9.17
CA THR A 6 -30.03 -4.17 9.37
C THR A 6 -28.80 -4.13 10.27
N SER A 7 -27.62 -4.10 9.64
CA SER A 7 -26.35 -3.86 10.32
C SER A 7 -26.46 -2.50 11.01
N THR A 8 -26.73 -2.50 12.31
CA THR A 8 -26.70 -1.29 13.15
C THR A 8 -25.34 -0.63 12.96
N LYS A 9 -25.36 0.54 12.34
CA LYS A 9 -24.17 1.31 12.01
C LYS A 9 -23.62 1.92 13.30
N GLU A 10 -22.59 1.27 13.86
CA GLU A 10 -21.89 1.79 15.03
C GLU A 10 -21.06 3.03 14.66
N SER A 11 -21.22 4.10 15.43
CA SER A 11 -20.48 5.35 15.25
C SER A 11 -19.13 5.30 15.95
N VAL A 12 -18.11 5.90 15.33
CA VAL A 12 -16.75 5.99 15.88
C VAL A 12 -16.54 7.35 16.53
N LEU A 13 -16.49 7.35 17.86
CA LEU A 13 -16.15 8.53 18.66
C LEU A 13 -14.73 9.01 18.34
N PHE A 14 -14.50 10.33 18.47
CA PHE A 14 -13.19 10.95 18.20
C PHE A 14 -12.05 10.36 19.05
N THR A 15 -12.33 10.03 20.31
CA THR A 15 -11.38 9.37 21.23
C THR A 15 -10.96 7.97 20.80
N LYS A 16 -11.71 7.33 19.91
CA LYS A 16 -11.36 6.04 19.29
C LYS A 16 -10.79 6.20 17.88
N ASN A 17 -10.67 7.42 17.36
CA ASN A 17 -10.03 7.62 16.06
C ASN A 17 -8.54 7.32 16.21
N ARG A 18 -7.99 6.54 15.26
CA ARG A 18 -6.59 6.11 15.31
C ARG A 18 -5.68 7.10 14.56
N ILE A 19 -6.14 8.32 14.31
CA ILE A 19 -5.45 9.29 13.44
C ILE A 19 -4.11 9.71 14.05
N PHE A 20 -4.11 10.05 15.34
CA PHE A 20 -2.87 10.41 16.04
C PHE A 20 -1.90 9.23 16.12
N LEU A 21 -2.42 8.02 16.43
CA LEU A 21 -1.61 6.80 16.41
C LEU A 21 -0.97 6.56 15.05
N THR A 22 -1.72 6.76 13.96
CA THR A 22 -1.23 6.61 12.60
C THR A 22 -0.13 7.60 12.25
N PHE A 23 -0.30 8.88 12.60
CA PHE A 23 0.75 9.87 12.40
C PHE A 23 2.03 9.48 13.14
N THR A 24 1.90 9.09 14.41
CA THR A 24 3.03 8.64 15.23
C THR A 24 3.70 7.40 14.64
N LEU A 25 2.93 6.42 14.15
CA LEU A 25 3.46 5.23 13.50
C LEU A 25 4.22 5.55 12.21
N PHE A 26 3.69 6.44 11.37
CA PHE A 26 4.38 6.86 10.14
C PHE A 26 5.66 7.63 10.44
N LEU A 27 5.69 8.46 11.49
CA LEU A 27 6.93 9.09 11.94
C LEU A 27 7.94 8.06 12.46
N LEU A 28 7.50 7.11 13.30
CA LEU A 28 8.37 6.06 13.85
C LEU A 28 8.98 5.18 12.76
N LEU A 29 8.27 4.94 11.66
CA LEU A 29 8.77 4.16 10.53
C LEU A 29 9.60 5.01 9.55
N GLY A 30 9.17 6.25 9.31
CA GLY A 30 9.83 7.16 8.38
C GLY A 30 11.14 7.74 8.91
N LEU A 31 11.27 7.98 10.22
CA LEU A 31 12.47 8.56 10.82
C LEU A 31 13.70 7.65 10.65
N PRO A 32 13.70 6.36 11.07
CA PRO A 32 14.83 5.46 10.84
C PRO A 32 15.14 5.30 9.35
N ALA A 33 14.11 5.22 8.50
CA ALA A 33 14.26 5.14 7.05
C ALA A 33 14.92 6.39 6.44
N SER A 34 14.94 7.52 7.16
CA SER A 34 15.52 8.78 6.70
C SER A 34 17.02 8.90 6.98
N PHE A 35 17.60 8.14 7.91
CA PHE A 35 18.99 8.37 8.33
C PHE A 35 20.08 7.66 7.50
N ILE A 36 19.75 6.88 6.46
CA ILE A 36 20.75 6.11 5.67
C ILE A 36 20.47 6.17 4.15
N PRO A 37 21.33 6.75 3.27
CA PRO A 37 22.71 7.24 3.47
C PRO A 37 22.83 8.72 3.91
N GLU A 38 23.94 9.05 4.56
CA GLU A 38 24.22 10.36 5.16
C GLU A 38 24.12 11.55 4.19
N GLU A 39 24.37 11.38 2.90
CA GLU A 39 24.36 12.52 1.96
C GLU A 39 22.95 13.04 1.63
N THR A 40 21.93 12.19 1.76
CA THR A 40 20.56 12.50 1.32
C THR A 40 19.55 12.55 2.46
N TYR A 41 20.00 12.46 3.72
CA TYR A 41 19.12 12.30 4.88
C TYR A 41 18.10 13.42 5.04
N LEU A 42 18.47 14.69 4.87
CA LEU A 42 17.52 15.82 4.98
C LEU A 42 16.43 15.77 3.92
N LYS A 43 16.78 15.41 2.67
CA LYS A 43 15.81 15.29 1.58
C LYS A 43 14.81 14.17 1.86
N TRP A 44 15.29 13.00 2.28
CA TRP A 44 14.44 11.85 2.60
C TRP A 44 13.61 12.06 3.87
N LEU A 45 14.16 12.75 4.87
CA LEU A 45 13.41 13.17 6.05
C LEU A 45 12.23 14.04 5.67
N LEU A 46 12.44 15.04 4.81
CA LEU A 46 11.40 15.93 4.34
C LEU A 46 10.34 15.18 3.50
N ILE A 47 10.76 14.29 2.60
CA ILE A 47 9.85 13.43 1.82
C ILE A 47 8.99 12.55 2.76
N ASN A 48 9.63 11.85 3.70
CA ASN A 48 8.94 10.96 4.64
C ASN A 48 7.99 11.73 5.56
N PHE A 49 8.35 12.94 5.97
CA PHE A 49 7.50 13.83 6.75
C PHE A 49 6.29 14.30 5.95
N ILE A 50 6.48 14.77 4.70
CA ILE A 50 5.37 15.16 3.81
C ILE A 50 4.41 14.00 3.62
N ILE A 51 4.93 12.79 3.39
CA ILE A 51 4.09 11.60 3.19
C ILE A 51 3.33 11.25 4.47
N ALA A 52 3.96 11.31 5.65
CA ALA A 52 3.28 11.08 6.93
C ALA A 52 2.13 12.09 7.16
N VAL A 53 2.36 13.36 6.83
CA VAL A 53 1.32 14.41 6.90
C VAL A 53 0.19 14.12 5.92
N LEU A 54 0.50 13.84 4.65
CA LEU A 54 -0.50 13.54 3.62
C LEU A 54 -1.37 12.34 4.01
N LEU A 55 -0.77 11.22 4.44
CA LEU A 55 -1.51 10.02 4.84
C LEU A 55 -2.37 10.27 6.09
N THR A 56 -1.89 11.11 7.02
CA THR A 56 -2.68 11.54 8.18
C THR A 56 -3.88 12.40 7.78
N VAL A 57 -3.69 13.34 6.84
CA VAL A 57 -4.77 14.17 6.30
C VAL A 57 -5.82 13.30 5.60
N VAL A 58 -5.40 12.34 4.77
CA VAL A 58 -6.34 11.41 4.11
C VAL A 58 -7.12 10.59 5.14
N ASN A 59 -6.46 10.09 6.20
CA ASN A 59 -7.14 9.39 7.30
C ASN A 59 -8.14 10.29 8.04
N TYR A 60 -7.81 11.55 8.24
CA TYR A 60 -8.73 12.53 8.81
C TYR A 60 -9.95 12.76 7.90
N MET A 61 -9.75 12.89 6.59
CA MET A 61 -10.85 12.99 5.61
C MET A 61 -11.74 11.74 5.60
N ILE A 62 -11.15 10.55 5.73
CA ILE A 62 -11.90 9.29 5.84
C ILE A 62 -12.73 9.28 7.12
N TRP A 63 -12.15 9.68 8.25
CA TRP A 63 -12.88 9.77 9.52
C TRP A 63 -14.06 10.72 9.43
N THR A 64 -13.88 11.94 8.92
CA THR A 64 -14.98 12.93 8.83
C THR A 64 -16.14 12.44 7.97
N LYS A 65 -15.84 11.72 6.87
CA LYS A 65 -16.86 11.17 5.95
C LYS A 65 -17.51 9.88 6.44
N GLN A 66 -16.78 9.02 7.15
CA GLN A 66 -17.21 7.65 7.50
C GLN A 66 -17.38 7.42 9.01
N LYS A 67 -17.40 8.48 9.84
CA LYS A 67 -17.57 8.38 11.31
C LYS A 67 -18.83 7.61 11.75
N HIS A 68 -19.84 7.51 10.89
CA HIS A 68 -21.10 6.81 11.18
C HIS A 68 -21.09 5.35 10.73
N ASP A 69 -20.03 4.86 10.07
CA ASP A 69 -19.91 3.48 9.61
C ASP A 69 -18.54 2.92 10.05
N SER A 70 -18.50 2.35 11.26
CA SER A 70 -17.25 1.88 11.87
C SER A 70 -16.51 0.86 11.00
N LYS A 71 -17.22 -0.07 10.37
CA LYS A 71 -16.61 -1.11 9.51
C LYS A 71 -15.96 -0.46 8.28
N ARG A 72 -16.67 0.45 7.61
CA ARG A 72 -16.14 1.14 6.43
C ARG A 72 -14.97 2.05 6.81
N TYR A 73 -15.08 2.75 7.93
CA TYR A 73 -14.00 3.58 8.49
C TYR A 73 -12.72 2.76 8.72
N PHE A 74 -12.80 1.64 9.46
CA PHE A 74 -11.63 0.83 9.76
C PHE A 74 -11.02 0.19 8.50
N SER A 75 -11.84 -0.25 7.54
CA SER A 75 -11.35 -0.77 6.26
C SER A 75 -10.54 0.27 5.49
N LEU A 76 -11.10 1.47 5.30
CA LEU A 76 -10.41 2.56 4.60
C LEU A 76 -9.20 3.10 5.36
N HIS A 77 -9.24 3.08 6.69
CA HIS A 77 -8.09 3.38 7.51
C HIS A 77 -6.94 2.37 7.29
N SER A 78 -7.26 1.07 7.32
CA SER A 78 -6.31 0.00 7.01
C SER A 78 -5.73 0.12 5.60
N PHE A 79 -6.53 0.55 4.61
CA PHE A 79 -6.04 0.86 3.26
C PHE A 79 -4.91 1.90 3.29
N VAL A 80 -5.12 3.03 3.96
CA VAL A 80 -4.12 4.10 4.05
C VAL A 80 -2.88 3.63 4.84
N MET A 81 -3.08 2.87 5.91
CA MET A 81 -1.98 2.26 6.66
C MET A 81 -1.12 1.35 5.79
N MET A 82 -1.74 0.48 4.99
CA MET A 82 -1.02 -0.43 4.09
C MET A 82 -0.27 0.31 2.99
N LEU A 83 -0.85 1.37 2.42
CA LEU A 83 -0.14 2.21 1.45
C LEU A 83 1.08 2.90 2.07
N GLY A 84 0.94 3.44 3.28
CA GLY A 84 2.06 4.04 4.00
C GLY A 84 3.17 3.03 4.30
N LEU A 85 2.80 1.84 4.80
CA LEU A 85 3.75 0.75 5.04
C LEU A 85 4.44 0.29 3.75
N ALA A 86 3.70 0.15 2.65
CA ALA A 86 4.26 -0.21 1.35
C ALA A 86 5.27 0.85 0.87
N PHE A 87 4.95 2.13 1.02
CA PHE A 87 5.88 3.21 0.69
C PHE A 87 7.16 3.14 1.54
N TYR A 88 7.04 3.06 2.87
CA TYR A 88 8.22 3.01 3.74
C TYR A 88 9.06 1.73 3.53
N ALA A 89 8.43 0.61 3.19
CA ALA A 89 9.12 -0.64 2.89
C ALA A 89 9.83 -0.63 1.53
N THR A 90 9.29 0.07 0.52
CA THR A 90 9.95 0.24 -0.79
C THR A 90 10.99 1.36 -0.82
N SER A 91 10.91 2.31 0.12
CA SER A 91 11.79 3.48 0.22
C SER A 91 13.30 3.18 0.22
N PRO A 92 13.82 2.15 0.93
CA PRO A 92 15.25 1.84 0.92
C PRO A 92 15.83 1.61 -0.49
N ILE A 93 15.11 0.88 -1.34
CA ILE A 93 15.53 0.65 -2.73
C ILE A 93 15.43 1.93 -3.56
N LEU A 94 14.31 2.64 -3.45
CA LEU A 94 14.12 3.92 -4.15
C LEU A 94 15.23 4.92 -3.80
N ARG A 95 15.64 4.94 -2.54
CA ARG A 95 16.74 5.78 -2.06
C ARG A 95 18.08 5.38 -2.62
N LEU A 96 18.37 4.08 -2.67
CA LEU A 96 19.65 3.58 -3.16
C LEU A 96 19.92 3.98 -4.61
N ILE A 97 18.87 3.99 -5.43
CA ILE A 97 18.97 4.29 -6.87
C ILE A 97 18.73 5.77 -7.18
N PHE A 98 18.41 6.61 -6.19
CA PHE A 98 18.17 8.03 -6.37
C PHE A 98 19.50 8.80 -6.55
N PRO A 99 19.62 9.76 -7.50
CA PRO A 99 18.61 10.27 -8.44
C PRO A 99 18.78 9.74 -9.88
N SER A 100 19.12 8.46 -10.07
CA SER A 100 19.39 7.88 -11.40
C SER A 100 18.14 7.77 -12.29
N MET A 101 18.31 7.49 -13.59
CA MET A 101 17.18 7.18 -14.48
C MET A 101 16.38 5.94 -13.99
N TYR A 102 17.05 4.97 -13.39
CA TYR A 102 16.42 3.76 -12.84
C TYR A 102 15.46 4.07 -11.68
N PHE A 103 15.75 5.12 -10.90
CA PHE A 103 14.82 5.64 -9.88
C PHE A 103 13.48 6.04 -10.50
N TRP A 104 13.51 6.83 -11.57
CA TRP A 104 12.30 7.36 -12.20
C TRP A 104 11.50 6.26 -12.88
N ILE A 105 12.17 5.29 -13.52
CA ILE A 105 11.54 4.10 -14.10
C ILE A 105 10.83 3.30 -13.00
N LEU A 106 11.52 3.02 -11.89
CA LEU A 106 10.95 2.24 -10.80
C LEU A 106 9.79 2.97 -10.11
N LEU A 107 9.96 4.26 -9.82
CA LEU A 107 8.93 5.10 -9.21
C LEU A 107 7.69 5.18 -10.11
N GLY A 108 7.88 5.44 -11.42
CA GLY A 108 6.81 5.44 -12.40
C GLY A 108 6.10 4.09 -12.48
N GLY A 109 6.87 2.99 -12.47
CA GLY A 109 6.34 1.63 -12.42
C GLY A 109 5.49 1.36 -11.18
N LEU A 110 5.94 1.77 -9.99
CA LEU A 110 5.20 1.63 -8.74
C LEU A 110 3.92 2.47 -8.73
N ILE A 111 3.95 3.70 -9.24
CA ILE A 111 2.77 4.56 -9.35
C ILE A 111 1.76 3.94 -10.30
N LEU A 112 2.18 3.55 -11.51
CA LEU A 112 1.30 2.91 -12.49
C LEU A 112 0.72 1.60 -11.95
N TYR A 113 1.53 0.81 -11.26
CA TYR A 113 1.08 -0.42 -10.61
C TYR A 113 0.05 -0.14 -9.52
N THR A 114 0.27 0.87 -8.67
CA THR A 114 -0.70 1.29 -7.65
C THR A 114 -2.03 1.72 -8.28
N VAL A 115 -1.98 2.56 -9.32
CA VAL A 115 -3.19 3.01 -10.04
C VAL A 115 -3.92 1.83 -10.68
N PHE A 116 -3.18 0.93 -11.32
CA PHE A 116 -3.73 -0.30 -11.90
C PHE A 116 -4.44 -1.15 -10.84
N LEU A 117 -3.78 -1.41 -9.72
CA LEU A 117 -4.33 -2.20 -8.62
C LEU A 117 -5.59 -1.56 -8.03
N VAL A 118 -5.55 -0.26 -7.74
CA VAL A 118 -6.70 0.49 -7.23
C VAL A 118 -7.85 0.48 -8.25
N SER A 119 -7.59 0.58 -9.55
CA SER A 119 -8.64 0.51 -10.58
C SER A 119 -9.30 -0.88 -10.68
N LYS A 120 -8.64 -1.92 -10.17
CA LYS A 120 -9.10 -3.33 -10.18
C LYS A 120 -9.42 -3.85 -8.79
N TYR A 121 -9.70 -2.96 -7.83
CA TYR A 121 -9.91 -3.31 -6.42
C TYR A 121 -10.95 -4.43 -6.20
N ASP A 122 -12.06 -4.43 -6.94
CA ASP A 122 -13.11 -5.46 -6.88
C ASP A 122 -12.60 -6.83 -7.32
N ALA A 123 -11.78 -6.88 -8.38
CA ALA A 123 -11.20 -8.13 -8.87
C ALA A 123 -10.12 -8.67 -7.92
N ILE A 124 -9.34 -7.77 -7.32
CA ILE A 124 -8.31 -8.11 -6.31
C ILE A 124 -8.97 -8.69 -5.06
N ALA A 125 -9.97 -8.01 -4.52
CA ALA A 125 -10.72 -8.51 -3.37
C ALA A 125 -11.39 -9.85 -3.68
N GLY A 126 -12.03 -9.98 -4.85
CA GLY A 126 -12.63 -11.23 -5.28
C GLY A 126 -11.62 -12.37 -5.45
N GLY A 127 -10.40 -12.08 -5.91
CA GLY A 127 -9.31 -13.03 -6.03
C GLY A 127 -8.75 -13.50 -4.68
N LEU A 128 -8.60 -12.58 -3.72
CA LEU A 128 -8.15 -12.90 -2.36
C LEU A 128 -9.19 -13.69 -1.57
N LEU A 129 -10.47 -13.36 -1.75
CA LEU A 129 -11.58 -14.04 -1.08
C LEU A 129 -11.91 -15.39 -1.74
N ASN A 130 -11.64 -15.54 -3.03
CA ASN A 130 -11.87 -16.79 -3.76
C ASN A 130 -10.78 -17.01 -4.83
N PRO A 131 -9.73 -17.80 -4.51
CA PRO A 131 -8.60 -18.05 -5.40
C PRO A 131 -8.95 -18.72 -6.73
N ARG A 132 -10.16 -19.31 -6.86
CA ARG A 132 -10.62 -19.94 -8.11
C ARG A 132 -11.10 -18.92 -9.15
N LYS A 133 -11.34 -17.66 -8.76
CA LYS A 133 -11.81 -16.61 -9.68
C LYS A 133 -10.68 -16.03 -10.51
N LYS A 134 -11.01 -15.49 -11.70
CA LYS A 134 -10.06 -14.83 -12.61
C LYS A 134 -9.26 -13.69 -11.96
N GLY A 135 -9.82 -13.06 -10.92
CA GLY A 135 -9.14 -12.00 -10.15
C GLY A 135 -7.86 -12.46 -9.47
N PHE A 136 -7.77 -13.73 -9.03
CA PHE A 136 -6.53 -14.26 -8.45
C PHE A 136 -5.42 -14.39 -9.51
N LYS A 137 -5.77 -14.85 -10.72
CA LYS A 137 -4.82 -14.90 -11.85
C LYS A 137 -4.30 -13.50 -12.18
N LEU A 138 -5.20 -12.51 -12.24
CA LEU A 138 -4.83 -11.10 -12.48
C LEU A 138 -3.80 -10.61 -11.46
N LEU A 139 -4.05 -10.87 -10.17
CA LEU A 139 -3.16 -10.54 -9.05
C LEU A 139 -1.76 -11.13 -9.23
N VAL A 140 -1.70 -12.43 -9.47
CA VAL A 140 -0.44 -13.16 -9.61
C VAL A 140 0.35 -12.64 -10.82
N PHE A 141 -0.29 -12.52 -11.99
CA PHE A 141 0.39 -12.03 -13.19
C PHE A 141 0.85 -10.58 -13.05
N SER A 142 0.04 -9.70 -12.46
CA SER A 142 0.44 -8.31 -12.25
C SER A 142 1.58 -8.18 -11.25
N PHE A 143 1.61 -9.04 -10.22
CA PHE A 143 2.70 -9.10 -9.26
C PHE A 143 4.02 -9.53 -9.93
N PHE A 144 4.00 -10.60 -10.72
CA PHE A 144 5.21 -11.01 -11.46
C PHE A 144 5.66 -9.91 -12.43
N ALA A 145 4.74 -9.26 -13.14
CA ALA A 145 5.09 -8.17 -14.06
C ALA A 145 5.83 -7.03 -13.35
N ILE A 146 5.34 -6.55 -12.19
CA ILE A 146 6.02 -5.49 -11.45
C ILE A 146 7.34 -5.98 -10.85
N VAL A 147 7.43 -7.24 -10.42
CA VAL A 147 8.68 -7.84 -9.93
C VAL A 147 9.74 -7.88 -11.04
N PHE A 148 9.38 -8.23 -12.27
CA PHE A 148 10.31 -8.21 -13.39
C PHE A 148 10.78 -6.79 -13.73
N VAL A 149 9.86 -5.81 -13.76
CA VAL A 149 10.22 -4.39 -14.00
C VAL A 149 11.14 -3.88 -12.89
N ALA A 150 10.83 -4.16 -11.64
CA ALA A 150 11.62 -3.72 -10.50
C ALA A 150 12.98 -4.41 -10.44
N GLY A 151 13.01 -5.74 -10.58
CA GLY A 151 14.24 -6.53 -10.61
C GLY A 151 15.17 -6.09 -11.73
N SER A 152 14.64 -5.87 -12.94
CA SER A 152 15.42 -5.39 -14.09
C SER A 152 15.96 -3.98 -13.85
N SER A 153 15.19 -3.10 -13.20
CA SER A 153 15.62 -1.73 -12.89
C SER A 153 16.73 -1.72 -11.84
N ILE A 154 16.60 -2.51 -10.78
CA ILE A 154 17.61 -2.64 -9.71
C ILE A 154 18.88 -3.29 -10.28
N TRP A 155 18.74 -4.37 -11.04
CA TRP A 155 19.87 -5.05 -11.67
C TRP A 155 20.59 -4.16 -12.68
N GLY A 156 19.84 -3.46 -13.53
CA GLY A 156 20.39 -2.50 -14.48
C GLY A 156 21.16 -1.36 -13.79
N TYR A 157 20.64 -0.86 -12.66
CA TYR A 157 21.38 0.09 -11.83
C TYR A 157 22.70 -0.49 -11.32
N MET A 158 22.68 -1.70 -10.74
CA MET A 158 23.89 -2.34 -10.21
C MET A 158 24.97 -2.52 -11.28
N LEU A 159 24.59 -2.95 -12.48
CA LEU A 159 25.53 -3.10 -13.60
C LEU A 159 26.11 -1.76 -14.08
N ALA A 160 25.34 -0.68 -13.99
CA ALA A 160 25.72 0.62 -14.54
C ALA A 160 26.51 1.51 -13.57
N SER A 161 26.50 1.22 -12.27
CA SER A 161 26.98 2.14 -11.23
C SER A 161 28.19 1.66 -10.43
N ASP A 162 28.76 0.49 -10.74
CA ASP A 162 29.76 -0.21 -9.91
C ASP A 162 29.38 -0.20 -8.41
N ALA A 163 28.08 -0.13 -8.12
CA ALA A 163 27.58 0.06 -6.78
C ALA A 163 27.83 -1.19 -5.95
N ALA A 164 28.19 -0.99 -4.68
CA ALA A 164 28.21 -2.07 -3.71
C ALA A 164 26.89 -2.86 -3.76
N PRO A 165 26.92 -4.18 -3.54
CA PRO A 165 25.75 -5.02 -3.64
C PRO A 165 24.59 -4.44 -2.82
N VAL A 166 23.42 -4.35 -3.45
CA VAL A 166 22.20 -3.87 -2.82
C VAL A 166 21.98 -4.67 -1.53
N ASN A 167 21.81 -3.98 -0.40
CA ASN A 167 21.59 -4.61 0.89
C ASN A 167 20.40 -5.60 0.80
N GLU A 168 20.63 -6.86 1.14
CA GLU A 168 19.62 -7.93 1.09
C GLU A 168 18.34 -7.56 1.86
N VAL A 169 18.49 -6.83 2.98
CA VAL A 169 17.37 -6.32 3.77
C VAL A 169 16.51 -5.34 2.97
N ALA A 170 17.12 -4.48 2.15
CA ALA A 170 16.39 -3.54 1.30
C ALA A 170 15.58 -4.27 0.22
N ILE A 171 16.13 -5.35 -0.35
CA ILE A 171 15.43 -6.19 -1.32
C ILE A 171 14.21 -6.86 -0.66
N ILE A 172 14.40 -7.47 0.52
CA ILE A 172 13.31 -8.13 1.26
C ILE A 172 12.21 -7.12 1.61
N MET A 173 12.58 -5.94 2.13
CA MET A 173 11.63 -4.88 2.45
C MET A 173 10.88 -4.39 1.21
N PHE A 174 11.56 -4.30 0.07
CA PHE A 174 10.94 -3.91 -1.19
C PHE A 174 9.86 -4.92 -1.64
N PHE A 175 10.15 -6.21 -1.59
CA PHE A 175 9.14 -7.25 -1.90
C PHE A 175 7.98 -7.27 -0.90
N LEU A 176 8.26 -7.06 0.39
CA LEU A 176 7.22 -6.88 1.40
C LEU A 176 6.33 -5.68 1.05
N GLY A 177 6.93 -4.57 0.63
CA GLY A 177 6.20 -3.38 0.18
C GLY A 177 5.34 -3.64 -1.05
N LEU A 178 5.85 -4.36 -2.06
CA LEU A 178 5.07 -4.77 -3.22
C LEU A 178 3.89 -5.67 -2.84
N PHE A 179 4.08 -6.60 -1.91
CA PHE A 179 3.02 -7.47 -1.41
C PHE A 179 1.93 -6.67 -0.68
N LEU A 180 2.33 -5.74 0.21
CA LEU A 180 1.39 -4.86 0.89
C LEU A 180 0.60 -4.01 -0.11
N LEU A 181 1.26 -3.47 -1.12
CA LEU A 181 0.63 -2.68 -2.18
C LEU A 181 -0.39 -3.50 -2.97
N MET A 182 -0.07 -4.76 -3.25
CA MET A 182 -0.92 -5.72 -3.94
C MET A 182 -2.20 -6.05 -3.17
N VAL A 183 -2.10 -6.19 -1.84
CA VAL A 183 -3.25 -6.53 -0.99
C VAL A 183 -4.08 -5.30 -0.62
N ALA A 184 -3.47 -4.12 -0.50
CA ALA A 184 -4.14 -2.90 -0.03
C ALA A 184 -5.50 -2.62 -0.70
N PRO A 185 -5.67 -2.70 -2.04
CA PRO A 185 -6.95 -2.40 -2.69
C PRO A 185 -8.13 -3.24 -2.19
N SER A 186 -7.91 -4.42 -1.60
CA SER A 186 -9.02 -5.21 -1.05
C SER A 186 -9.79 -4.48 0.04
N MET A 187 -9.11 -3.56 0.74
CA MET A 187 -9.67 -2.73 1.80
C MET A 187 -10.57 -1.61 1.27
N LEU A 188 -10.59 -1.37 -0.05
CA LEU A 188 -11.51 -0.43 -0.70
C LEU A 188 -12.91 -1.00 -0.91
N VAL A 189 -13.09 -2.33 -0.81
CA VAL A 189 -14.39 -2.99 -0.95
C VAL A 189 -15.25 -2.75 0.30
N THR A 190 -16.56 -2.52 0.12
CA THR A 190 -17.48 -2.35 1.25
C THR A 190 -17.80 -3.72 1.88
N PRO A 191 -18.19 -3.77 3.16
CA PRO A 191 -18.55 -5.04 3.80
C PRO A 191 -19.61 -5.83 3.02
N GLU A 192 -20.63 -5.15 2.49
CA GLU A 192 -21.72 -5.76 1.71
C GLU A 192 -21.18 -6.38 0.42
N ARG A 193 -20.34 -5.63 -0.30
CA ARG A 193 -19.70 -6.10 -1.54
C ARG A 193 -18.75 -7.28 -1.28
N ALA A 194 -18.06 -7.30 -0.14
CA ALA A 194 -17.21 -8.42 0.23
C ALA A 194 -18.02 -9.71 0.47
N GLU A 195 -19.23 -9.62 1.01
CA GLU A 195 -20.14 -10.77 1.15
C GLU A 195 -20.62 -11.28 -0.21
N GLU A 196 -21.00 -10.40 -1.13
CA GLU A 196 -21.35 -10.77 -2.51
C GLU A 196 -20.21 -11.49 -3.24
N LEU A 197 -18.97 -11.03 -3.03
CA LEU A 197 -17.79 -11.63 -3.67
C LEU A 197 -17.45 -13.02 -3.08
N LYS A 198 -17.83 -13.29 -1.82
CA LYS A 198 -17.66 -14.59 -1.16
C LYS A 198 -18.70 -15.62 -1.58
N ALA A 199 -19.94 -15.20 -1.85
CA ALA A 199 -21.01 -16.11 -2.21
C ALA A 199 -20.62 -16.95 -3.44
N PRO A 200 -20.90 -18.28 -3.43
CA PRO A 200 -20.76 -19.09 -4.62
C PRO A 200 -21.67 -18.50 -5.69
N GLN A 201 -21.09 -18.09 -6.82
CA GLN A 201 -21.89 -17.83 -8.00
C GLN A 201 -22.40 -19.19 -8.46
N HIS A 202 -23.67 -19.47 -8.20
CA HIS A 202 -24.40 -20.55 -8.85
C HIS A 202 -24.41 -20.22 -10.34
N ASN A 203 -23.43 -20.75 -11.06
CA ASN A 203 -23.45 -20.89 -12.51
C ASN A 203 -23.62 -22.36 -12.82
#